data_AF-A0A1R2AXS2-F1
#
_entry.id   AF-A0A1R2AXS2-F1
#
_cell.length_a   1.000
_cell.length_b   1.000
_cell.length_c   1.000
_cell.angle_alpha   90.00
_cell.angle_beta   90.00
_cell.angle_gamma   90.00
#
_symmetry.space_group_name_H-M   'P 1'
#
loop_
_entity.id
_entity.type
_entity.pdbx_description
1 polymer ?
#
loop_
_entity_poly.entity_id
_entity_poly.type
_entity_poly.pdbx_seq_one_letter_code
_entity_poly.pdbx_strand_id
1 'polypeptide(L)'
;MDLDKRKMGLIRHGGHEPTEIQPGCLIGFYFAAHWVPTARNFLSKLIAAYTAINSSSKKFEIIFVSFDRNEDTFEAFSQEMPWLIVPYKNETLRIGLAKKFQISDSFHLVITTPLWKVISQNAIEDVKCKAAQSFDFWESISSNVKSYEESPYCEKGHLMGFIDQTFKKRCAYCKSEIIKGWTCLECKMSTCTICQEFYSNSASDEEFKLQCLHSHQMRHASKMNEYYMSRFLNSKYTCRTCNQLPDGNGLHCFSCIFDMCFVCAKIAYEKKLKKRCEKGHEITWTHELCAKIQEKFGKCEFRCEICGESYMGGGGYACQACEYYVCIPCVRKT
;
A
#
# COMPACT_ATOMS: atom_id res chain seq x y z
N MET A 1 28.78 1.54 -2.92
CA MET A 1 29.00 0.08 -2.82
C MET A 1 28.22 -0.55 -3.95
N ASP A 2 28.89 -1.32 -4.80
CA ASP A 2 28.23 -2.02 -5.90
C ASP A 2 27.50 -3.25 -5.35
N LEU A 3 26.21 -3.08 -5.07
CA LEU A 3 25.36 -4.12 -4.49
C LEU A 3 24.97 -5.21 -5.52
N ASP A 4 25.24 -4.98 -6.81
CA ASP A 4 24.85 -5.87 -7.90
C ASP A 4 25.91 -6.95 -8.18
N LYS A 5 27.06 -6.88 -7.51
CA LYS A 5 28.11 -7.91 -7.60
C LYS A 5 27.60 -9.22 -7.02
N ARG A 6 27.76 -10.32 -7.76
CA ARG A 6 27.52 -11.68 -7.23
C ARG A 6 28.59 -12.14 -6.22
N LYS A 7 29.77 -11.49 -6.25
CA LYS A 7 30.91 -11.69 -5.34
C LYS A 7 31.01 -10.54 -4.33
N MET A 8 30.05 -10.45 -3.41
CA MET A 8 30.04 -9.40 -2.37
C MET A 8 30.90 -9.74 -1.14
N GLY A 9 31.84 -10.69 -1.28
CA GLY A 9 32.55 -11.27 -0.15
C GLY A 9 31.64 -12.13 0.74
N LEU A 10 30.64 -12.79 0.16
CA LEU A 10 29.78 -13.74 0.87
C LEU A 10 30.55 -15.01 1.19
N ILE A 11 30.23 -15.69 2.28
CA ILE A 11 30.87 -16.94 2.71
C ILE A 11 29.84 -18.04 2.95
N ARG A 12 30.27 -19.29 3.01
CA ARG A 12 29.52 -20.42 3.56
C ARG A 12 30.23 -20.92 4.82
N HIS A 13 29.47 -21.47 5.76
CA HIS A 13 30.07 -22.08 6.93
C HIS A 13 31.04 -23.22 6.51
N GLY A 14 32.25 -23.22 7.08
CA GLY A 14 33.32 -24.16 6.74
C GLY A 14 34.22 -23.77 5.55
N GLY A 15 34.03 -22.59 4.94
CA GLY A 15 34.87 -22.10 3.84
C GLY A 15 35.51 -20.73 4.14
N HIS A 16 36.81 -20.59 3.85
CA HIS A 16 37.55 -19.33 3.95
C HIS A 16 37.52 -18.47 2.66
N GLU A 17 36.90 -18.97 1.58
CA GLU A 17 36.88 -18.30 0.29
C GLU A 17 35.52 -17.65 -0.04
N PRO A 18 35.51 -16.45 -0.66
CA PRO A 18 34.29 -15.82 -1.13
C PRO A 18 33.49 -16.71 -2.10
N THR A 19 32.21 -16.90 -1.81
CA THR A 19 31.26 -17.65 -2.64
C THR A 19 30.39 -16.71 -3.48
N GLU A 20 29.90 -17.21 -4.60
CA GLU A 20 29.00 -16.50 -5.50
C GLU A 20 27.53 -16.88 -5.32
N ILE A 21 26.65 -15.91 -5.54
CA ILE A 21 25.23 -16.16 -5.76
C ILE A 21 25.05 -16.84 -7.12
N GLN A 22 24.47 -18.05 -7.11
CA GLN A 22 24.27 -18.81 -8.35
C GLN A 22 23.33 -18.09 -9.33
N PRO A 23 23.63 -18.10 -10.64
CA PRO A 23 22.76 -17.53 -11.67
C PRO A 23 21.36 -18.15 -11.68
N GLY A 24 20.35 -17.31 -11.95
CA GLY A 24 18.96 -17.73 -12.08
C GLY A 24 18.23 -18.00 -10.77
N CYS A 25 18.92 -18.06 -9.63
CA CYS A 25 18.28 -18.33 -8.34
C CYS A 25 17.49 -17.12 -7.83
N LEU A 26 16.27 -17.36 -7.32
CA LEU A 26 15.66 -16.39 -6.40
C LEU A 26 16.55 -16.24 -5.17
N ILE A 27 16.55 -15.05 -4.58
CA ILE A 27 17.43 -14.69 -3.46
C ILE A 27 16.57 -14.33 -2.26
N GLY A 28 16.81 -14.99 -1.12
CA GLY A 28 16.20 -14.64 0.16
C GLY A 28 17.21 -13.91 1.06
N PHE A 29 16.97 -12.65 1.43
CA PHE A 29 17.75 -11.97 2.46
C PHE A 29 17.13 -12.24 3.83
N TYR A 30 17.80 -13.08 4.61
CA TYR A 30 17.36 -13.41 5.96
C TYR A 30 18.04 -12.49 6.96
N PHE A 31 17.29 -11.51 7.45
CA PHE A 31 17.74 -10.57 8.48
C PHE A 31 17.32 -11.10 9.84
N ALA A 32 18.27 -11.54 10.65
CA ALA A 32 17.96 -12.07 11.96
C ALA A 32 19.09 -11.89 12.97
N ALA A 33 18.75 -12.01 14.25
CA ALA A 33 19.73 -12.08 15.32
C ALA A 33 19.42 -13.25 16.26
N HIS A 34 20.47 -13.87 16.78
CA HIS A 34 20.40 -15.01 17.69
C HIS A 34 19.55 -14.72 18.91
N TRP A 35 19.62 -13.50 19.46
CA TRP A 35 18.91 -13.12 20.69
C TRP A 35 17.39 -13.05 20.51
N VAL A 36 16.86 -13.10 19.28
CA VAL A 36 15.43 -13.07 18.97
C VAL A 36 14.86 -14.50 19.00
N PRO A 37 14.03 -14.89 19.98
CA PRO A 37 13.55 -16.27 20.12
C PRO A 37 12.75 -16.78 18.92
N THR A 38 11.92 -15.91 18.33
CA THR A 38 11.12 -16.23 17.15
C THR A 38 11.99 -16.53 15.92
N ALA A 39 13.15 -15.89 15.81
CA ALA A 39 14.12 -16.17 14.75
C ALA A 39 14.73 -17.56 14.91
N ARG A 40 15.17 -17.92 16.12
CA ARG A 40 15.71 -19.25 16.42
C ARG A 40 14.69 -20.35 16.11
N ASN A 41 13.44 -20.19 16.56
CA ASN A 41 12.37 -21.17 16.33
C ASN A 41 11.97 -21.30 14.84
N PHE A 42 12.19 -20.25 14.04
CA PHE A 42 11.89 -20.25 12.62
C PHE A 42 12.97 -20.95 11.78
N LEU A 43 14.22 -21.01 12.28
CA LEU A 43 15.37 -21.49 11.53
C LEU A 43 15.17 -22.90 10.96
N SER A 44 14.71 -23.86 11.78
CA SER A 44 14.50 -25.25 11.34
C SER A 44 13.47 -25.37 10.20
N LYS A 45 12.41 -24.56 10.24
CA LYS A 45 11.41 -24.48 9.16
C LYS A 45 12.00 -23.90 7.89
N LEU A 46 12.80 -22.84 8.01
CA LEU A 46 13.46 -22.21 6.86
C LEU A 46 14.47 -23.16 6.21
N ILE A 47 15.25 -23.89 7.00
CA ILE A 47 16.18 -24.93 6.52
C ILE A 47 15.41 -26.02 5.77
N ALA A 48 14.33 -26.55 6.35
CA ALA A 48 13.52 -27.58 5.71
C ALA A 48 12.94 -27.12 4.36
N ALA A 49 12.39 -25.90 4.31
CA ALA A 49 11.86 -25.31 3.07
C ALA A 49 12.97 -25.12 2.03
N TYR A 50 14.11 -24.55 2.43
CA TYR A 50 15.26 -24.33 1.55
C TYR A 50 15.79 -25.62 0.95
N THR A 51 15.93 -26.67 1.76
CA THR A 51 16.39 -27.99 1.31
C THR A 51 15.40 -28.61 0.32
N ALA A 52 14.09 -28.53 0.61
CA ALA A 52 13.06 -29.06 -0.28
C ALA A 52 13.01 -28.30 -1.63
N ILE A 53 13.12 -26.98 -1.63
CA ILE A 53 13.14 -26.17 -2.86
C ILE A 53 14.33 -26.53 -3.76
N ASN A 54 15.48 -26.80 -3.13
CA ASN A 54 16.73 -27.08 -3.84
C ASN A 54 17.00 -28.58 -4.07
N SER A 55 16.03 -29.48 -3.81
CA SER A 55 16.27 -30.93 -3.82
C SER A 55 16.66 -31.49 -5.19
N SER A 56 16.11 -30.92 -6.27
CA SER A 56 16.32 -31.40 -7.65
C SER A 56 17.29 -30.52 -8.44
N SER A 57 17.28 -29.23 -8.17
CA SER A 57 18.20 -28.26 -8.76
C SER A 57 18.31 -27.04 -7.84
N LYS A 58 19.43 -26.33 -7.91
CA LYS A 58 19.56 -25.07 -7.16
C LYS A 58 18.67 -24.00 -7.82
N LYS A 59 17.60 -23.62 -7.14
CA LYS A 59 16.65 -22.59 -7.58
C LYS A 59 16.55 -21.41 -6.62
N PHE A 60 16.95 -21.61 -5.38
CA PHE A 60 16.81 -20.63 -4.32
C PHE A 60 18.09 -20.54 -3.51
N GLU A 61 18.58 -19.32 -3.28
CA GLU A 61 19.68 -19.07 -2.38
C GLU A 61 19.26 -18.11 -1.27
N ILE A 62 19.73 -18.36 -0.06
CA ILE A 62 19.53 -17.44 1.07
C ILE A 62 20.86 -16.75 1.38
N ILE A 63 20.78 -15.46 1.71
CA ILE A 63 21.88 -14.66 2.22
C ILE A 63 21.51 -14.24 3.64
N PHE A 64 22.20 -14.80 4.63
CA PHE A 64 22.05 -14.39 6.02
C PHE A 64 22.75 -13.05 6.26
N VAL A 65 21.99 -12.11 6.81
CA VAL A 65 22.46 -10.78 7.19
C VAL A 65 22.22 -10.60 8.68
N SER A 66 23.28 -10.79 9.47
CA SER A 66 23.17 -10.79 10.92
C SER A 66 22.91 -9.41 11.51
N PHE A 67 22.00 -9.36 12.48
CA PHE A 67 21.74 -8.25 13.40
C PHE A 67 22.36 -8.52 14.79
N ASP A 68 23.21 -9.54 14.93
CA ASP A 68 23.87 -9.86 16.19
C ASP A 68 24.82 -8.74 16.62
N ARG A 69 24.88 -8.55 17.93
CA ARG A 69 25.64 -7.47 18.57
C ARG A 69 27.10 -7.83 18.82
N ASN A 70 27.46 -9.10 18.68
CA ASN A 70 28.82 -9.59 18.82
C ASN A 70 29.06 -10.78 17.88
N GLU A 71 30.34 -11.09 17.62
CA GLU A 71 30.77 -12.13 16.68
C GLU A 71 30.44 -13.53 17.20
N ASP A 72 30.61 -13.81 18.50
CA ASP A 72 30.35 -15.12 19.09
C ASP A 72 28.89 -15.60 18.89
N THR A 73 27.92 -14.72 19.12
CA THR A 73 26.50 -15.02 18.93
C THR A 73 26.13 -15.17 17.46
N PHE A 74 26.78 -14.41 16.58
CA PHE A 74 26.67 -14.58 15.13
C PHE A 74 27.20 -15.96 14.68
N GLU A 75 28.38 -16.36 15.15
CA GLU A 75 29.00 -17.64 14.80
C GLU A 75 28.13 -18.79 15.27
N ALA A 76 27.70 -18.78 16.54
CA ALA A 76 26.83 -19.81 17.09
C ALA A 76 25.52 -19.97 16.30
N PHE A 77 24.90 -18.87 15.88
CA PHE A 77 23.62 -18.92 15.18
C PHE A 77 23.75 -19.31 13.70
N SER A 78 24.82 -18.89 13.04
CA SER A 78 25.03 -19.13 11.62
C SER A 78 25.57 -20.53 11.30
N GLN A 79 26.09 -21.27 12.28
CA GLN A 79 26.64 -22.63 12.12
C GLN A 79 25.68 -23.62 11.47
N GLU A 80 24.39 -23.54 11.77
CA GLU A 80 23.36 -24.45 11.27
C GLU A 80 22.85 -24.08 9.86
N MET A 81 23.28 -22.94 9.31
CA MET A 81 22.73 -22.37 8.09
C MET A 81 23.42 -22.94 6.83
N PRO A 82 22.70 -23.65 5.94
CA PRO A 82 23.29 -24.28 4.74
C PRO A 82 23.52 -23.31 3.57
N TRP A 83 23.35 -22.01 3.78
CA TRP A 83 23.28 -20.97 2.74
C TRP A 83 24.40 -19.94 2.86
N LEU A 84 24.35 -18.89 2.04
CA LEU A 84 25.36 -17.82 2.02
C LEU A 84 25.20 -16.89 3.22
N ILE A 85 26.30 -16.34 3.70
CA ILE A 85 26.35 -15.47 4.87
C ILE A 85 27.16 -14.22 4.52
N VAL A 86 26.68 -13.05 4.93
CA VAL A 86 27.52 -11.84 4.97
C VAL A 86 28.45 -11.94 6.17
N PRO A 87 29.78 -11.90 5.99
CA PRO A 87 30.72 -11.97 7.10
C PRO A 87 30.41 -10.90 8.16
N TYR A 88 30.52 -11.26 9.44
CA TYR A 88 30.21 -10.35 10.55
C TYR A 88 30.95 -9.01 10.44
N LYS A 89 32.25 -9.10 10.11
CA LYS A 89 33.17 -7.96 9.93
C LYS A 89 32.82 -7.08 8.72
N ASN A 90 32.02 -7.55 7.78
CA ASN A 90 31.55 -6.75 6.64
C ASN A 90 30.32 -5.90 7.04
N GLU A 91 30.50 -5.04 8.03
CA GLU A 91 29.46 -4.17 8.57
C GLU A 91 28.85 -3.25 7.50
N THR A 92 29.69 -2.69 6.62
CA THR A 92 29.25 -1.84 5.50
C THR A 92 28.22 -2.56 4.63
N LEU A 93 28.43 -3.84 4.32
CA LEU A 93 27.47 -4.62 3.54
C LEU A 93 26.20 -4.93 4.34
N ARG A 94 26.33 -5.34 5.62
CA ARG A 94 25.16 -5.62 6.47
C ARG A 94 24.25 -4.41 6.59
N ILE A 95 24.82 -3.24 6.91
CA ILE A 95 24.10 -1.96 7.00
C ILE A 95 23.54 -1.54 5.64
N GLY A 96 24.32 -1.69 4.56
CA GLY A 96 23.88 -1.34 3.21
C GLY A 96 22.68 -2.14 2.74
N LEU A 97 22.65 -3.45 3.02
CA LEU A 97 21.53 -4.33 2.70
C LEU A 97 20.29 -3.99 3.53
N ALA A 98 20.46 -3.79 4.84
CA ALA A 98 19.36 -3.37 5.71
C ALA A 98 18.76 -2.04 5.25
N LYS A 99 19.59 -1.06 4.88
CA LYS A 99 19.13 0.22 4.32
C LYS A 99 18.43 0.07 2.97
N LYS A 100 18.99 -0.72 2.02
CA LYS A 100 18.39 -0.94 0.69
C LYS A 100 16.97 -1.48 0.81
N PHE A 101 16.76 -2.44 1.70
CA PHE A 101 15.46 -3.06 1.92
C PHE A 101 14.66 -2.44 3.07
N GLN A 102 15.09 -1.29 3.62
CA GLN A 102 14.42 -0.57 4.71
C GLN A 102 14.11 -1.44 5.94
N ILE A 103 15.01 -2.36 6.29
CA ILE A 103 14.86 -3.29 7.40
C ILE A 103 15.44 -2.68 8.68
N SER A 104 14.59 -2.54 9.69
CA SER A 104 14.98 -2.10 11.04
C SER A 104 14.79 -3.17 12.11
N ASP A 105 13.97 -4.19 11.85
CA ASP A 105 13.69 -5.29 12.77
C ASP A 105 14.68 -6.44 12.60
N SER A 106 15.09 -7.05 13.72
CA SER A 106 16.04 -8.17 13.75
C SER A 106 15.39 -9.55 13.48
N PHE A 107 14.30 -9.58 12.69
CA PHE A 107 13.64 -10.80 12.21
C PHE A 107 12.79 -10.53 10.95
N HIS A 108 13.37 -10.78 9.78
CA HIS A 108 12.76 -10.49 8.49
C HIS A 108 13.30 -11.43 7.39
N LEU A 109 12.49 -11.70 6.37
CA LEU A 109 12.91 -12.46 5.18
C LEU A 109 12.43 -11.74 3.92
N VAL A 110 13.33 -11.09 3.20
CA VAL A 110 13.01 -10.44 1.91
C VAL A 110 13.28 -11.44 0.79
N ILE A 111 12.35 -11.61 -0.15
CA ILE A 111 12.54 -12.45 -1.34
C ILE A 111 12.71 -11.55 -2.56
N THR A 112 13.72 -11.81 -3.38
CA THR A 112 14.00 -11.06 -4.60
C THR A 112 14.27 -11.98 -5.79
N THR A 113 14.17 -11.40 -6.98
CA THR A 113 14.71 -12.00 -8.21
C THR A 113 16.26 -11.99 -8.19
N PRO A 114 16.93 -12.67 -9.15
CA PRO A 114 18.39 -12.58 -9.30
C PRO A 114 18.90 -11.15 -9.58
N LEU A 115 18.02 -10.26 -10.05
CA LEU A 115 18.29 -8.85 -10.32
C LEU A 115 17.84 -7.95 -9.17
N TRP A 116 17.73 -8.50 -7.95
CA TRP A 116 17.42 -7.76 -6.72
C TRP A 116 16.06 -7.05 -6.73
N LYS A 117 15.14 -7.48 -7.60
CA LYS A 117 13.77 -6.97 -7.64
C LYS A 117 12.94 -7.66 -6.56
N VAL A 118 12.25 -6.91 -5.71
CA VAL A 118 11.54 -7.47 -4.54
C VAL A 118 10.26 -8.20 -4.93
N ILE A 119 10.22 -9.49 -4.64
CA ILE A 119 9.05 -10.37 -4.77
C ILE A 119 8.20 -10.30 -3.49
N SER A 120 8.83 -10.36 -2.31
CA SER A 120 8.17 -10.26 -1.00
C SER A 120 9.04 -9.47 -0.05
N GLN A 121 8.47 -8.46 0.62
CA GLN A 121 9.20 -7.68 1.61
C GLN A 121 9.36 -8.48 2.90
N ASN A 122 8.37 -9.28 3.28
CA ASN A 122 8.43 -10.16 4.44
C ASN A 122 7.77 -11.52 4.17
N ALA A 123 8.58 -12.53 3.90
CA ALA A 123 8.17 -13.89 3.58
C ALA A 123 8.14 -14.83 4.80
N ILE A 124 8.31 -14.32 6.03
CA ILE A 124 8.30 -15.15 7.24
C ILE A 124 7.00 -15.96 7.36
N GLU A 125 5.84 -15.30 7.19
CA GLU A 125 4.55 -16.00 7.27
C GLU A 125 4.28 -16.91 6.08
N ASP A 126 4.78 -16.57 4.90
CA ASP A 126 4.69 -17.42 3.71
C ASP A 126 5.36 -18.78 3.99
N VAL A 127 6.58 -18.77 4.52
CA VAL A 127 7.33 -19.99 4.88
C VAL A 127 6.69 -20.71 6.07
N LYS A 128 6.23 -19.99 7.10
CA LYS A 128 5.56 -20.63 8.26
C LYS A 128 4.29 -21.38 7.86
N CYS A 129 3.50 -20.84 6.94
CA CYS A 129 2.20 -21.38 6.55
C CYS A 129 2.31 -22.40 5.41
N LYS A 130 3.21 -22.18 4.44
CA LYS A 130 3.26 -22.95 3.19
C LYS A 130 4.56 -23.71 2.97
N ALA A 131 5.56 -23.52 3.82
CA ALA A 131 6.88 -24.14 3.71
C ALA A 131 7.44 -24.00 2.28
N ALA A 132 7.90 -25.08 1.66
CA ALA A 132 8.46 -25.05 0.31
C ALA A 132 7.45 -24.59 -0.77
N GLN A 133 6.14 -24.76 -0.56
CA GLN A 133 5.11 -24.36 -1.54
C GLN A 133 5.01 -22.84 -1.71
N SER A 134 5.56 -22.04 -0.80
CA SER A 134 5.67 -20.60 -1.01
C SER A 134 6.55 -20.25 -2.21
N PHE A 135 7.52 -21.11 -2.54
CA PHE A 135 8.43 -20.91 -3.65
C PHE A 135 7.73 -20.91 -4.99
N ASP A 136 6.78 -21.83 -5.23
CA ASP A 136 6.05 -21.90 -6.50
C ASP A 136 5.35 -20.57 -6.81
N PHE A 137 4.79 -19.93 -5.78
CA PHE A 137 4.21 -18.60 -5.89
C PHE A 137 5.27 -17.54 -6.22
N TRP A 138 6.40 -17.49 -5.49
CA TRP A 138 7.47 -16.53 -5.75
C TRP A 138 8.07 -16.68 -7.16
N GLU A 139 8.29 -17.92 -7.60
CA GLU A 139 8.77 -18.27 -8.94
C GLU A 139 7.77 -17.80 -10.00
N SER A 140 6.47 -18.07 -9.80
CA SER A 140 5.42 -17.70 -10.76
C SER A 140 5.32 -16.20 -11.04
N ILE A 141 5.68 -15.35 -10.08
CA ILE A 141 5.61 -13.88 -10.24
C ILE A 141 6.96 -13.24 -10.56
N SER A 142 8.06 -13.99 -10.48
CA SER A 142 9.43 -13.48 -10.59
C SER A 142 9.74 -12.74 -11.90
N SER A 143 9.15 -13.17 -13.03
CA SER A 143 9.29 -12.55 -14.35
C SER A 143 8.53 -11.22 -14.48
N ASN A 144 7.55 -11.00 -13.61
CA ASN A 144 6.62 -9.87 -13.66
C ASN A 144 6.98 -8.77 -12.65
N VAL A 145 7.95 -9.00 -11.77
CA VAL A 145 8.37 -8.02 -10.76
C VAL A 145 9.22 -6.91 -11.40
N LYS A 146 8.87 -5.64 -11.08
CA LYS A 146 9.64 -4.43 -11.44
C LYS A 146 10.71 -4.11 -10.38
N SER A 147 11.66 -3.22 -10.69
CA SER A 147 12.71 -2.85 -9.72
C SER A 147 12.11 -2.27 -8.45
N TYR A 148 12.86 -2.35 -7.34
CA TYR A 148 12.45 -1.80 -6.05
C TYR A 148 12.14 -0.31 -6.15
N GLU A 149 12.92 0.40 -6.95
CA GLU A 149 12.79 1.84 -7.22
C GLU A 149 11.51 2.19 -8.02
N GLU A 150 10.88 1.22 -8.69
CA GLU A 150 9.66 1.39 -9.50
C GLU A 150 8.39 0.89 -8.81
N SER A 151 8.51 0.29 -7.62
CA SER A 151 7.38 -0.28 -6.88
C SER A 151 6.60 0.82 -6.14
N PRO A 152 5.27 0.90 -6.28
CA PRO A 152 4.46 1.87 -5.57
C PRO A 152 4.17 1.41 -4.14
N TYR A 153 3.64 2.33 -3.32
CA TYR A 153 3.25 2.08 -1.94
C TYR A 153 1.73 2.14 -1.78
N CYS A 154 1.20 1.35 -0.86
CA CYS A 154 -0.22 1.39 -0.50
C CYS A 154 -0.54 2.57 0.42
N GLU A 155 -1.82 2.73 0.79
CA GLU A 155 -2.29 3.79 1.70
C GLU A 155 -1.59 3.84 3.06
N LYS A 156 -1.05 2.71 3.52
CA LYS A 156 -0.32 2.59 4.78
C LYS A 156 1.21 2.75 4.64
N GLY A 157 1.69 3.07 3.45
CA GLY A 157 3.13 3.19 3.19
C GLY A 157 3.87 1.86 2.99
N HIS A 158 3.17 0.73 2.88
CA HIS A 158 3.79 -0.57 2.59
C HIS A 158 4.05 -0.76 1.08
N LEU A 159 5.17 -1.41 0.75
CA LEU A 159 5.56 -1.74 -0.62
C LEU A 159 4.55 -2.65 -1.33
N MET A 160 4.37 -2.46 -2.63
CA MET A 160 3.44 -3.25 -3.44
C MET A 160 4.13 -4.06 -4.55
N GLY A 161 3.89 -5.37 -4.58
CA GLY A 161 4.36 -6.26 -5.65
C GLY A 161 3.45 -6.19 -6.87
N PHE A 162 4.00 -6.36 -8.06
CA PHE A 162 3.22 -6.38 -9.30
C PHE A 162 2.42 -7.70 -9.43
N ILE A 163 1.20 -7.63 -9.95
CA ILE A 163 0.33 -8.78 -10.23
C ILE A 163 -0.29 -8.66 -11.63
N ASP A 164 -0.61 -9.81 -12.24
CA ASP A 164 -1.26 -9.89 -13.54
C ASP A 164 -2.56 -10.73 -13.50
N GLN A 165 -3.13 -11.00 -14.68
CA GLN A 165 -4.40 -11.70 -14.90
C GLN A 165 -4.49 -13.11 -14.30
N THR A 166 -3.36 -13.70 -13.91
CA THR A 166 -3.36 -14.97 -13.15
C THR A 166 -3.95 -14.80 -11.75
N PHE A 167 -3.95 -13.57 -11.23
CA PHE A 167 -4.57 -13.18 -9.97
C PHE A 167 -5.97 -12.62 -10.22
N LYS A 168 -7.00 -13.48 -10.18
CA LYS A 168 -8.43 -13.11 -10.27
C LYS A 168 -8.93 -12.30 -9.06
N LYS A 169 -8.32 -11.13 -8.81
CA LYS A 169 -8.67 -10.19 -7.74
C LYS A 169 -9.40 -8.98 -8.30
N ARG A 170 -10.19 -8.33 -7.45
CA ARG A 170 -10.85 -7.05 -7.75
C ARG A 170 -10.04 -5.90 -7.16
N CYS A 171 -9.92 -4.81 -7.91
CA CYS A 171 -9.24 -3.60 -7.48
C CYS A 171 -9.91 -3.01 -6.23
N ALA A 172 -9.13 -2.68 -5.21
CA ALA A 172 -9.59 -2.11 -3.96
C ALA A 172 -10.30 -0.76 -4.15
N TYR A 173 -9.93 0.01 -5.18
CA TYR A 173 -10.53 1.31 -5.47
C TYR A 173 -11.71 1.17 -6.45
N CYS A 174 -11.46 0.91 -7.74
CA CYS A 174 -12.51 0.89 -8.76
C CYS A 174 -13.39 -0.38 -8.79
N LYS A 175 -13.10 -1.38 -7.95
CA LYS A 175 -13.83 -2.65 -7.84
C LYS A 175 -13.88 -3.50 -9.10
N SER A 176 -13.24 -3.15 -10.21
CA SER A 176 -13.18 -4.05 -11.38
C SER A 176 -12.10 -5.11 -11.25
N GLU A 177 -12.18 -6.13 -12.08
CA GLU A 177 -11.18 -7.18 -12.19
C GLU A 177 -9.80 -6.62 -12.60
N ILE A 178 -8.75 -7.16 -11.98
CA ILE A 178 -7.37 -6.74 -12.23
C ILE A 178 -6.79 -7.61 -13.35
N ILE A 179 -6.53 -6.99 -14.50
CA ILE A 179 -5.74 -7.60 -15.59
C ILE A 179 -4.24 -7.45 -15.30
N LYS A 180 -3.84 -6.25 -14.87
CA LYS A 180 -2.50 -5.90 -14.39
C LYS A 180 -2.62 -4.90 -13.25
N GLY A 181 -1.76 -4.99 -12.27
CA GLY A 181 -1.82 -4.13 -11.11
C GLY A 181 -0.78 -4.44 -10.06
N TRP A 182 -1.13 -4.12 -8.82
CA TRP A 182 -0.25 -4.17 -7.68
C TRP A 182 -0.97 -4.79 -6.50
N THR A 183 -0.26 -5.57 -5.68
CA THR A 183 -0.75 -6.08 -4.40
C THR A 183 0.17 -5.62 -3.29
N CYS A 184 -0.40 -5.01 -2.26
CA CYS A 184 0.33 -4.73 -1.04
C CYS A 184 0.82 -6.05 -0.43
N LEU A 185 2.11 -6.12 -0.15
CA LEU A 185 2.74 -7.35 0.34
C LEU A 185 2.35 -7.65 1.81
N GLU A 186 1.88 -6.63 2.53
CA GLU A 186 1.43 -6.72 3.92
C GLU A 186 -0.10 -6.74 4.02
N CYS A 187 -0.78 -5.68 3.55
CA CYS A 187 -2.24 -5.55 3.65
C CYS A 187 -3.00 -6.53 2.76
N LYS A 188 -2.33 -7.16 1.79
CA LYS A 188 -2.92 -8.00 0.74
C LYS A 188 -3.99 -7.31 -0.14
N MET A 189 -4.22 -6.00 0.04
CA MET A 189 -5.06 -5.19 -0.85
C MET A 189 -4.41 -5.16 -2.23
N SER A 190 -5.24 -5.14 -3.27
CA SER A 190 -4.74 -5.11 -4.65
C SER A 190 -5.39 -3.97 -5.43
N THR A 191 -4.62 -3.26 -6.24
CA THR A 191 -5.06 -2.12 -7.07
C THR A 191 -4.73 -2.41 -8.52
N CYS A 192 -5.57 -1.98 -9.46
CA CYS A 192 -5.20 -2.02 -10.88
C CYS A 192 -4.18 -0.92 -11.21
N THR A 193 -3.45 -1.06 -12.32
CA THR A 193 -2.41 -0.10 -12.70
C THR A 193 -2.92 1.34 -12.75
N ILE A 194 -4.07 1.59 -13.38
CA ILE A 194 -4.66 2.93 -13.51
C ILE A 194 -4.95 3.56 -12.14
N CYS A 195 -5.58 2.79 -11.25
CA CYS A 195 -5.92 3.25 -9.90
C CYS A 195 -4.66 3.49 -9.05
N GLN A 196 -3.65 2.64 -9.17
CA GLN A 196 -2.40 2.80 -8.42
C GLN A 196 -1.60 3.99 -8.91
N GLU A 197 -1.51 4.19 -10.21
CA GLU A 197 -0.82 5.34 -10.80
C GLU A 197 -1.49 6.65 -10.39
N PHE A 198 -2.83 6.70 -10.44
CA PHE A 198 -3.58 7.86 -9.96
C PHE A 198 -3.36 8.12 -8.45
N TYR A 199 -3.27 7.06 -7.65
CA TYR A 199 -2.95 7.16 -6.22
C TYR A 199 -1.54 7.71 -5.98
N SER A 200 -0.52 7.13 -6.64
CA SER A 200 0.87 7.54 -6.50
C SER A 200 1.11 8.99 -6.95
N ASN A 201 0.31 9.49 -7.90
CA ASN A 201 0.36 10.87 -8.39
C ASN A 201 -0.52 11.86 -7.59
N SER A 202 -1.14 11.41 -6.50
CA SER A 202 -1.93 12.26 -5.59
C SER A 202 -1.15 12.55 -4.32
N ALA A 203 -1.40 13.71 -3.70
CA ALA A 203 -0.79 14.10 -2.44
C ALA A 203 -1.78 13.91 -1.27
N SER A 204 -1.26 13.66 -0.06
CA SER A 204 -2.10 13.76 1.13
C SER A 204 -2.62 15.20 1.27
N ASP A 205 -3.90 15.38 1.58
CA ASP A 205 -4.46 16.70 1.84
C ASP A 205 -4.06 17.18 3.24
N GLU A 206 -3.04 18.03 3.31
CA GLU A 206 -2.59 18.67 4.54
C GLU A 206 -3.30 20.01 4.81
N GLU A 207 -3.97 20.58 3.81
CA GLU A 207 -4.60 21.90 3.90
C GLU A 207 -5.98 21.81 4.57
N PHE A 208 -6.89 21.01 4.01
CA PHE A 208 -8.27 20.97 4.49
C PHE A 208 -8.52 19.85 5.50
N LYS A 209 -7.72 18.78 5.44
CA LYS A 209 -7.82 17.57 6.27
C LYS A 209 -9.24 16.99 6.29
N LEU A 210 -9.93 17.09 5.16
CA LEU A 210 -11.31 16.61 5.04
C LEU A 210 -11.35 15.09 4.90
N GLN A 211 -12.47 14.52 5.33
CA GLN A 211 -12.77 13.09 5.23
C GLN A 211 -14.02 12.87 4.37
N CYS A 212 -14.08 11.72 3.71
CA CYS A 212 -15.30 11.28 3.04
C CYS A 212 -16.34 10.77 4.06
N LEU A 213 -17.54 10.40 3.61
CA LEU A 213 -18.62 9.92 4.48
C LEU A 213 -18.29 8.65 5.30
N HIS A 214 -17.25 7.90 4.91
CA HIS A 214 -16.76 6.72 5.64
C HIS A 214 -15.48 7.02 6.43
N SER A 215 -15.21 8.30 6.72
CA SER A 215 -14.04 8.77 7.48
C SER A 215 -12.67 8.44 6.87
N HIS A 216 -12.62 8.06 5.59
CA HIS A 216 -11.35 7.93 4.88
C HIS A 216 -10.77 9.30 4.59
N GLN A 217 -9.45 9.43 4.74
CA GLN A 217 -8.72 10.64 4.43
C GLN A 217 -8.82 10.96 2.93
N MET A 218 -9.12 12.22 2.62
CA MET A 218 -9.12 12.71 1.26
C MET A 218 -7.70 13.05 0.80
N ARG A 219 -7.43 12.92 -0.50
CA ARG A 219 -6.13 13.23 -1.12
C ARG A 219 -6.31 14.29 -2.18
N HIS A 220 -5.34 15.19 -2.30
CA HIS A 220 -5.30 16.15 -3.40
C HIS A 220 -4.95 15.46 -4.71
N ALA A 221 -5.82 15.59 -5.71
CA ALA A 221 -5.64 15.06 -7.04
C ALA A 221 -5.93 16.16 -8.09
N SER A 222 -4.95 16.39 -8.98
CA SER A 222 -5.02 17.43 -10.02
C SER A 222 -5.49 16.93 -11.39
N LYS A 223 -5.61 15.60 -11.56
CA LYS A 223 -5.89 14.94 -12.85
C LYS A 223 -7.12 14.03 -12.79
N MET A 224 -8.15 14.38 -12.01
CA MET A 224 -9.36 13.56 -11.86
C MET A 224 -10.06 13.31 -13.20
N ASN A 225 -10.13 14.31 -14.09
CA ASN A 225 -10.77 14.13 -15.40
C ASN A 225 -10.06 13.08 -16.26
N GLU A 226 -8.71 13.07 -16.29
CA GLU A 226 -7.92 12.03 -16.98
C GLU A 226 -8.19 10.63 -16.38
N TYR A 227 -8.24 10.54 -15.04
CA TYR A 227 -8.57 9.30 -14.33
C TYR A 227 -9.97 8.79 -14.71
N TYR A 228 -10.99 9.63 -14.65
CA TYR A 228 -12.36 9.22 -14.96
C TYR A 228 -12.55 8.86 -16.44
N MET A 229 -11.89 9.58 -17.36
CA MET A 229 -11.90 9.25 -18.78
C MET A 229 -11.26 7.89 -19.06
N SER A 230 -10.08 7.64 -18.48
CA SER A 230 -9.38 6.36 -18.66
C SER A 230 -10.14 5.18 -18.03
N ARG A 231 -10.86 5.43 -16.94
CA ARG A 231 -11.46 4.37 -16.13
C ARG A 231 -12.90 4.05 -16.48
N PHE A 232 -13.70 5.06 -16.78
CA PHE A 232 -15.16 4.98 -16.88
C PHE A 232 -15.67 5.50 -18.23
N LEU A 233 -14.84 5.44 -19.29
CA LEU A 233 -15.21 5.62 -20.70
C LEU A 233 -16.11 6.85 -20.94
N ASN A 234 -15.50 8.03 -20.98
CA ASN A 234 -16.14 9.34 -21.21
C ASN A 234 -16.95 9.92 -20.04
N SER A 235 -16.81 9.37 -18.82
CA SER A 235 -17.28 10.05 -17.62
C SER A 235 -16.35 11.21 -17.27
N LYS A 236 -16.91 12.39 -16.99
CA LYS A 236 -16.18 13.50 -16.36
C LYS A 236 -16.40 13.46 -14.86
N TYR A 237 -15.42 13.94 -14.10
CA TYR A 237 -15.54 14.05 -12.65
C TYR A 237 -16.63 15.08 -12.29
N THR A 238 -17.58 14.67 -11.45
CA THR A 238 -18.60 15.53 -10.87
C THR A 238 -18.34 15.69 -9.38
N CYS A 239 -18.25 16.93 -8.89
CA CYS A 239 -18.15 17.18 -7.46
C CYS A 239 -19.43 16.74 -6.75
N ARG A 240 -19.30 15.83 -5.77
CA ARG A 240 -20.43 15.26 -5.00
C ARG A 240 -21.08 16.24 -4.02
N THR A 241 -20.54 17.44 -3.90
CA THR A 241 -21.03 18.48 -2.96
C THR A 241 -21.75 19.63 -3.68
N CYS A 242 -21.44 19.89 -4.95
CA CYS A 242 -22.08 20.95 -5.73
C CYS A 242 -22.69 20.49 -7.06
N ASN A 243 -22.55 19.21 -7.41
CA ASN A 243 -22.96 18.60 -8.69
C ASN A 243 -22.37 19.29 -9.94
N GLN A 244 -21.34 20.11 -9.79
CA GLN A 244 -20.64 20.73 -10.91
C GLN A 244 -19.56 19.81 -11.48
N LEU A 245 -19.21 20.03 -12.75
CA LEU A 245 -18.09 19.42 -13.48
C LEU A 245 -16.87 20.35 -13.42
N PRO A 246 -15.91 20.14 -12.50
CA PRO A 246 -14.77 21.01 -12.33
C PRO A 246 -13.64 20.66 -13.31
N ASP A 247 -12.57 21.44 -13.27
CA ASP A 247 -11.36 21.30 -14.11
C ASP A 247 -10.61 19.97 -13.94
N GLY A 248 -10.91 19.20 -12.89
CA GLY A 248 -10.24 17.94 -12.56
C GLY A 248 -9.28 18.07 -11.38
N ASN A 249 -9.22 19.25 -10.75
CA ASN A 249 -8.42 19.55 -9.58
C ASN A 249 -9.27 19.65 -8.31
N GLY A 250 -8.89 18.92 -7.26
CA GLY A 250 -9.64 18.88 -6.02
C GLY A 250 -9.25 17.70 -5.13
N LEU A 251 -10.16 17.28 -4.29
CA LEU A 251 -9.95 16.21 -3.33
C LEU A 251 -10.66 14.92 -3.76
N HIS A 252 -9.95 13.80 -3.67
CA HIS A 252 -10.41 12.46 -4.03
C HIS A 252 -10.23 11.49 -2.85
N CYS A 253 -11.24 10.68 -2.59
CA CYS A 253 -11.16 9.53 -1.70
C CYS A 253 -11.14 8.25 -2.54
N PHE A 254 -9.99 7.57 -2.57
CA PHE A 254 -9.77 6.37 -3.39
C PHE A 254 -10.62 5.18 -2.97
N SER A 255 -10.83 5.00 -1.66
CA SER A 255 -11.58 3.86 -1.11
C SER A 255 -13.08 3.96 -1.41
N CYS A 256 -13.61 5.19 -1.53
CA CYS A 256 -15.04 5.45 -1.75
C CYS A 256 -15.38 6.01 -3.14
N ILE A 257 -14.39 6.40 -3.94
CA ILE A 257 -14.59 7.12 -5.21
C ILE A 257 -15.45 8.37 -4.96
N PHE A 258 -15.10 9.11 -3.89
CA PHE A 258 -15.78 10.33 -3.50
C PHE A 258 -14.92 11.53 -3.87
N ASP A 259 -15.52 12.50 -4.56
CA ASP A 259 -14.80 13.63 -5.12
C ASP A 259 -15.39 14.98 -4.70
N MET A 260 -14.52 15.91 -4.34
CA MET A 260 -14.88 17.25 -3.85
C MET A 260 -14.01 18.32 -4.51
N CYS A 261 -14.62 19.32 -5.13
CA CYS A 261 -13.83 20.37 -5.78
C CYS A 261 -13.22 21.28 -4.73
N PHE A 262 -12.11 21.94 -5.04
CA PHE A 262 -11.43 22.81 -4.08
C PHE A 262 -12.31 23.94 -3.54
N VAL A 263 -13.19 24.48 -4.36
CA VAL A 263 -14.14 25.50 -3.92
C VAL A 263 -15.07 24.97 -2.82
N CYS A 264 -15.58 23.75 -2.99
CA CYS A 264 -16.39 23.11 -1.94
C CYS A 264 -15.53 22.77 -0.73
N ALA A 265 -14.33 22.21 -0.93
CA ALA A 265 -13.41 21.83 0.15
C ALA A 265 -13.10 23.04 1.05
N LYS A 266 -12.73 24.17 0.45
CA LYS A 266 -12.46 25.43 1.16
C LYS A 266 -13.65 25.89 2.00
N ILE A 267 -14.85 25.85 1.45
CA ILE A 267 -16.07 26.27 2.17
C ILE A 267 -16.39 25.33 3.32
N ALA A 268 -16.26 24.03 3.10
CA ALA A 268 -16.46 23.01 4.12
C ALA A 268 -15.45 23.11 5.27
N TYR A 269 -14.19 23.41 4.94
CA TYR A 269 -13.12 23.61 5.90
C TYR A 269 -13.30 24.88 6.73
N GLU A 270 -13.55 26.02 6.08
CA GLU A 270 -13.62 27.32 6.76
C GLU A 270 -14.83 27.44 7.69
N LYS A 271 -15.95 26.75 7.39
CA LYS A 271 -17.21 26.79 8.17
C LYS A 271 -17.71 28.19 8.54
N LYS A 272 -17.29 29.23 7.81
CA LYS A 272 -17.59 30.64 8.14
C LYS A 272 -19.04 31.05 7.89
N LEU A 273 -19.78 30.28 7.08
CA LEU A 273 -21.14 30.62 6.69
C LEU A 273 -22.11 30.25 7.82
N LYS A 274 -22.36 31.21 8.72
CA LYS A 274 -23.40 31.09 9.75
C LYS A 274 -24.76 31.35 9.11
N LYS A 275 -25.52 30.28 8.89
CA LYS A 275 -26.89 30.32 8.36
C LYS A 275 -27.85 29.66 9.34
N ARG A 276 -29.14 29.93 9.16
CA ARG A 276 -30.21 29.37 9.98
C ARG A 276 -31.27 28.72 9.10
N CYS A 277 -31.92 27.67 9.59
CA CYS A 277 -33.11 27.12 8.95
C CYS A 277 -34.30 28.08 9.10
N GLU A 278 -35.43 27.76 8.47
CA GLU A 278 -36.67 28.56 8.57
C GLU A 278 -37.16 28.80 10.00
N LYS A 279 -36.91 27.84 10.91
CA LYS A 279 -37.23 27.95 12.35
C LYS A 279 -36.17 28.68 13.18
N GLY A 280 -35.14 29.24 12.56
CA GLY A 280 -34.08 30.00 13.24
C GLY A 280 -32.95 29.16 13.88
N HIS A 281 -32.97 27.83 13.78
CA HIS A 281 -31.85 26.99 14.27
C HIS A 281 -30.61 27.13 13.39
N GLU A 282 -29.42 27.05 13.98
CA GLU A 282 -28.16 27.06 13.24
C GLU A 282 -28.03 25.83 12.33
N ILE A 283 -27.54 26.04 11.11
CA ILE A 283 -27.14 24.94 10.20
C ILE A 283 -25.63 24.91 10.09
N THR A 284 -25.06 23.71 10.13
CA THR A 284 -23.60 23.50 10.05
C THR A 284 -23.26 22.49 8.98
N TRP A 285 -22.11 22.66 8.35
CA TRP A 285 -21.64 21.69 7.37
C TRP A 285 -21.24 20.38 8.03
N THR A 286 -21.68 19.25 7.48
CA THR A 286 -21.26 17.91 7.88
C THR A 286 -21.07 17.01 6.66
N HIS A 287 -19.96 16.26 6.62
CA HIS A 287 -19.69 15.27 5.58
C HIS A 287 -20.53 13.99 5.73
N GLU A 288 -21.09 13.75 6.92
CA GLU A 288 -21.85 12.55 7.26
C GLU A 288 -23.32 12.63 6.83
N LEU A 289 -23.76 13.73 6.21
CA LEU A 289 -25.18 13.98 5.95
C LEU A 289 -25.85 12.83 5.19
N CYS A 290 -25.32 12.44 4.03
CA CYS A 290 -25.87 11.32 3.27
C CYS A 290 -25.80 9.99 4.03
N ALA A 291 -24.79 9.78 4.89
CA ALA A 291 -24.70 8.58 5.71
C ALA A 291 -25.84 8.51 6.74
N LYS A 292 -26.11 9.63 7.42
CA LYS A 292 -27.22 9.76 8.38
C LYS A 292 -28.58 9.58 7.73
N ILE A 293 -28.75 10.10 6.51
CA ILE A 293 -29.99 9.92 5.74
C ILE A 293 -30.12 8.48 5.27
N GLN A 294 -29.03 7.82 4.85
CA GLN A 294 -29.04 6.42 4.46
C GLN A 294 -29.46 5.52 5.62
N GLU A 295 -28.93 5.78 6.82
CA GLU A 295 -29.28 5.04 8.04
C GLU A 295 -30.76 5.23 8.40
N LYS A 296 -31.26 6.47 8.35
CA LYS A 296 -32.62 6.80 8.79
C LYS A 296 -33.71 6.46 7.76
N PHE A 297 -33.43 6.64 6.47
CA PHE A 297 -34.43 6.60 5.40
C PHE A 297 -34.10 5.62 4.27
N GLY A 298 -32.96 4.94 4.32
CA GLY A 298 -32.53 4.02 3.27
C GLY A 298 -32.07 4.70 1.97
N LYS A 299 -31.87 6.04 1.98
CA LYS A 299 -31.47 6.83 0.80
C LYS A 299 -30.08 7.43 0.97
N CYS A 300 -29.22 7.31 -0.04
CA CYS A 300 -27.84 7.86 -0.02
C CYS A 300 -27.77 9.27 -0.65
N GLU A 301 -28.86 10.04 -0.55
CA GLU A 301 -28.97 11.38 -1.10
C GLU A 301 -29.76 12.31 -0.20
N PHE A 302 -29.43 13.60 -0.20
CA PHE A 302 -30.27 14.63 0.41
C PHE A 302 -30.80 15.58 -0.65
N ARG A 303 -32.01 16.12 -0.42
CA ARG A 303 -32.60 17.18 -1.24
C ARG A 303 -32.33 18.53 -0.58
N CYS A 304 -31.90 19.51 -1.36
CA CYS A 304 -31.70 20.88 -0.87
C CYS A 304 -33.04 21.59 -0.72
N GLU A 305 -33.31 22.17 0.44
CA GLU A 305 -34.56 22.90 0.72
C GLU A 305 -34.70 24.21 -0.07
N ILE A 306 -33.58 24.79 -0.54
CA ILE A 306 -33.60 26.07 -1.27
C ILE A 306 -33.78 25.87 -2.78
N CYS A 307 -33.01 24.96 -3.39
CA CYS A 307 -33.05 24.77 -4.86
C CYS A 307 -33.79 23.51 -5.30
N GLY A 308 -34.16 22.61 -4.39
CA GLY A 308 -34.86 21.36 -4.70
C GLY A 308 -34.01 20.25 -5.35
N GLU A 309 -32.74 20.51 -5.64
CA GLU A 309 -31.79 19.55 -6.24
C GLU A 309 -31.36 18.46 -5.24
N SER A 310 -31.09 17.26 -5.76
CA SER A 310 -30.59 16.12 -4.98
C SER A 310 -29.07 15.99 -5.06
N TYR A 311 -28.44 15.61 -3.94
CA TYR A 311 -26.99 15.46 -3.80
C TYR A 311 -26.66 14.09 -3.23
N MET A 312 -25.90 13.30 -3.99
CA MET A 312 -25.52 11.92 -3.64
C MET A 312 -24.15 11.82 -3.00
N GLY A 313 -24.06 11.00 -1.95
CA GLY A 313 -22.79 10.54 -1.38
C GLY A 313 -21.89 11.64 -0.78
N GLY A 314 -22.40 12.84 -0.53
CA GLY A 314 -21.62 13.98 -0.05
C GLY A 314 -22.18 14.67 1.21
N GLY A 315 -21.43 15.66 1.68
CA GLY A 315 -21.83 16.50 2.81
C GLY A 315 -22.71 17.68 2.40
N GLY A 316 -23.46 18.21 3.35
CA GLY A 316 -24.29 19.41 3.19
C GLY A 316 -24.36 20.19 4.49
N TYR A 317 -24.99 21.37 4.43
CA TYR A 317 -25.34 22.12 5.65
C TYR A 317 -26.63 21.55 6.20
N ALA A 318 -26.59 21.05 7.43
CA ALA A 318 -27.72 20.42 8.08
C ALA A 318 -28.06 21.15 9.39
N CYS A 319 -29.36 21.28 9.63
CA CYS A 319 -29.88 21.59 10.95
C CYS A 319 -29.85 20.33 11.80
N GLN A 320 -29.39 20.40 13.05
CA GLN A 320 -29.45 19.24 13.96
C GLN A 320 -30.83 19.06 14.61
N ALA A 321 -31.62 20.13 14.68
CA ALA A 321 -32.95 20.11 15.28
C ALA A 321 -34.09 19.89 14.27
N CYS A 322 -33.80 20.00 12.96
CA CYS A 322 -34.79 19.89 11.90
C CYS A 322 -34.22 19.07 10.75
N GLU A 323 -35.08 18.41 9.99
CA GLU A 323 -34.70 17.76 8.73
C GLU A 323 -34.54 18.79 7.60
N TYR A 324 -33.78 19.85 7.86
CA TYR A 324 -33.56 20.97 6.95
C TYR A 324 -32.12 20.93 6.43
N TYR A 325 -31.98 20.73 5.12
CA TYR A 325 -30.70 20.48 4.47
C TYR A 325 -30.47 21.47 3.33
N VAL A 326 -29.27 22.04 3.26
CA VAL A 326 -28.92 23.04 2.24
C VAL A 326 -27.59 22.67 1.58
N CYS A 327 -27.56 22.72 0.25
CA CYS A 327 -26.36 22.48 -0.53
C CYS A 327 -25.38 23.66 -0.47
N ILE A 328 -24.09 23.40 -0.68
CA ILE A 328 -23.06 24.44 -0.69
C ILE A 328 -23.39 25.58 -1.67
N PRO A 329 -23.83 25.33 -2.92
CA PRO A 329 -24.18 26.41 -3.84
C PRO A 329 -25.23 27.40 -3.30
N CYS A 330 -26.26 26.91 -2.60
CA CYS A 330 -27.30 27.77 -2.01
C CYS A 330 -26.80 28.52 -0.77
N VAL A 331 -26.01 27.88 0.08
CA VAL A 331 -25.41 28.55 1.26
C VAL A 331 -24.49 29.69 0.84
N ARG A 332 -23.77 29.58 -0.29
CA ARG A 332 -22.89 30.65 -0.81
C ARG A 332 -23.63 31.87 -1.37
N LYS A 333 -24.83 31.67 -1.92
CA LYS A 333 -25.59 32.72 -2.62
C LYS A 333 -26.42 33.59 -1.68
N THR A 334 -26.64 33.12 -0.46
CA THR A 334 -27.49 33.77 0.56
C THR A 334 -26.66 34.64 1.49
#